data_AF-A0A6D0IN47-F1
#
_entry.id   AF-A0A6D0IN47-F1
#
_cell.length_a   1.000
_cell.length_b   1.000
_cell.length_c   1.000
_cell.angle_alpha   90.00
_cell.angle_beta   90.00
_cell.angle_gamma   90.00
#
_symmetry.space_group_name_H-M   'P 1'
#
loop_
_entity.id
_entity.type
_entity.pdbx_description
1 polymer ?
#
loop_
_entity_poly.entity_id
_entity_poly.type
_entity_poly.pdbx_seq_one_letter_code
_entity_poly.pdbx_strand_id
1 'polypeptide(L)'
;KFPVSELAEDQLNDESRELGFYLQKGLFEEYAWFGRGHGHDLAPFDDYHKARGLRWPVVNGKETQWRYSEGNDPYVKAGEGYKFYGKPDGKAVIFALPFEPAAEAPDEEYDLWLSTGRVLEHWHTGSMTRRVPELHRAFPEAVLFIHPLDAKARDLRRGDKVKVVSRRGEVISIVETRGRNRPPQGLVYMPFFDAAQLV
;
A
#
# COMPACT_ATOMS: atom_id res chain seq x y z
N LYS A 1 3.96 24.92 24.87
CA LYS A 1 2.88 25.05 23.86
C LYS A 1 1.97 23.81 23.81
N PHE A 2 2.41 22.64 24.31
CA PHE A 2 1.57 21.46 24.48
C PHE A 2 1.97 20.74 25.78
N PRO A 3 1.45 21.14 26.95
CA PRO A 3 1.82 20.55 28.24
C PRO A 3 1.35 19.10 28.32
N VAL A 4 2.09 18.29 29.08
CA VAL A 4 1.73 16.87 29.31
C VAL A 4 0.36 16.72 29.96
N SER A 5 -0.15 17.75 30.64
CA SER A 5 -1.50 17.77 31.23
C SER A 5 -2.65 17.71 30.22
N GLU A 6 -2.37 17.94 28.93
CA GLU A 6 -3.37 17.76 27.84
C GLU A 6 -3.49 16.30 27.38
N LEU A 7 -2.56 15.43 27.77
CA LEU A 7 -2.60 14.01 27.45
C LEU A 7 -3.68 13.33 28.32
N ALA A 8 -4.56 12.55 27.70
CA ALA A 8 -5.51 11.74 28.46
C ALA A 8 -4.79 10.64 29.24
N GLU A 9 -5.18 10.42 30.51
CA GLU A 9 -4.49 9.49 31.41
C GLU A 9 -4.42 8.06 30.87
N ASP A 10 -5.44 7.64 30.11
CA ASP A 10 -5.59 6.30 29.53
C ASP A 10 -4.81 6.10 28.23
N GLN A 11 -4.16 7.14 27.69
CA GLN A 11 -3.34 7.03 26.48
C GLN A 11 -1.93 6.53 26.80
N LEU A 12 -1.56 5.41 26.16
CA LEU A 12 -0.19 4.89 26.14
C LEU A 12 0.71 5.86 25.38
N ASN A 13 1.59 6.56 26.10
CA ASN A 13 2.48 7.59 25.57
C ASN A 13 3.59 7.86 26.59
N ASP A 14 4.49 6.90 26.72
CA ASP A 14 5.54 6.93 27.72
C ASP A 14 6.55 8.04 27.40
N GLU A 15 6.78 8.29 26.11
CA GLU A 15 7.72 9.30 25.63
C GLU A 15 7.32 10.70 26.08
N SER A 16 6.04 11.08 25.97
CA SER A 16 5.58 12.41 26.42
C SER A 16 5.69 12.59 27.93
N ARG A 17 5.47 11.51 28.71
CA ARG A 17 5.59 11.53 30.17
C ARG A 17 7.04 11.67 30.61
N GLU A 18 7.96 10.99 29.93
CA GLU A 18 9.40 11.11 30.15
C GLU A 18 9.93 12.49 29.76
N LEU A 19 9.51 13.00 28.60
CA LEU A 19 10.01 14.27 28.04
C LEU A 19 9.36 15.51 28.67
N GLY A 20 8.25 15.36 29.39
CA GLY A 20 7.56 16.44 30.11
C GLY A 20 6.67 17.35 29.25
N PHE A 21 6.39 16.97 28.00
CA PHE A 21 5.48 17.67 27.10
C PHE A 21 4.82 16.72 26.11
N TYR A 22 3.69 17.13 25.52
CA TYR A 22 2.95 16.29 24.58
C TYR A 22 3.63 16.28 23.20
N LEU A 23 4.58 15.35 23.03
CA LEU A 23 5.47 15.28 21.87
C LEU A 23 4.71 15.14 20.55
N GLN A 24 3.80 14.18 20.46
CA GLN A 24 3.10 13.83 19.22
C GLN A 24 2.15 14.95 18.78
N LYS A 25 1.47 15.62 19.73
CA LYS A 25 0.65 16.80 19.42
C LYS A 25 1.50 17.94 18.87
N GLY A 26 2.66 18.19 19.47
CA GLY A 26 3.62 19.17 18.98
C GLY A 26 4.09 18.89 17.56
N LEU A 27 4.55 17.67 17.29
CA LEU A 27 5.00 17.23 15.97
C LEU A 27 3.89 17.32 14.93
N PHE A 28 2.68 16.87 15.28
CA PHE A 28 1.54 16.90 14.38
C PHE A 28 1.13 18.33 14.03
N GLU A 29 1.02 19.22 15.01
CA GLU A 29 0.59 20.60 14.78
C GLU A 29 1.65 21.41 14.01
N GLU A 30 2.94 21.12 14.20
CA GLU A 30 4.02 21.66 13.37
C GLU A 30 3.92 21.15 11.92
N TYR A 31 3.71 19.85 11.72
CA TYR A 31 3.51 19.27 10.39
C TYR A 31 2.25 19.81 9.69
N ALA A 32 1.12 19.86 10.40
CA ALA A 32 -0.16 20.26 9.85
C ALA A 32 -0.17 21.73 9.38
N TRP A 33 0.67 22.57 9.97
CA TRP A 33 0.85 23.96 9.56
C TRP A 33 1.24 24.09 8.07
N PHE A 34 2.02 23.15 7.51
CA PHE A 34 2.39 23.17 6.09
C PHE A 34 1.18 23.05 5.15
N GLY A 35 0.16 22.27 5.54
CA GLY A 35 -0.97 21.95 4.67
C GLY A 35 -2.20 22.83 4.86
N ARG A 36 -2.39 23.39 6.05
CA ARG A 36 -3.55 24.24 6.40
C ARG A 36 -3.53 25.54 5.60
N GLY A 37 -4.63 25.85 4.92
CA GLY A 37 -4.77 26.96 3.97
C GLY A 37 -4.21 26.69 2.56
N HIS A 38 -3.62 25.50 2.33
CA HIS A 38 -2.89 25.17 1.11
C HIS A 38 -3.41 23.88 0.44
N GLY A 39 -4.66 23.49 0.69
CA GLY A 39 -5.31 22.34 0.06
C GLY A 39 -5.06 20.99 0.73
N HIS A 40 -4.33 20.98 1.85
CA HIS A 40 -3.94 19.79 2.60
C HIS A 40 -4.27 19.93 4.10
N ASP A 41 -5.40 20.55 4.41
CA ASP A 41 -5.83 20.87 5.76
C ASP A 41 -6.10 19.62 6.58
N LEU A 42 -5.24 19.36 7.55
CA LEU A 42 -5.54 18.44 8.64
C LEU A 42 -6.39 19.15 9.68
N ALA A 43 -7.36 18.43 10.26
CA ALA A 43 -8.11 18.92 11.42
C ALA A 43 -7.15 19.21 12.59
N PRO A 44 -7.59 19.96 13.62
CA PRO A 44 -6.89 20.01 14.89
C PRO A 44 -6.58 18.60 15.42
N PHE A 45 -5.38 18.40 15.96
CA PHE A 45 -4.91 17.12 16.48
C PHE A 45 -5.96 16.40 17.35
N ASP A 46 -6.59 17.13 18.27
CA ASP A 46 -7.55 16.57 19.24
C ASP A 46 -8.83 16.03 18.60
N ASP A 47 -9.18 16.46 17.38
CA ASP A 47 -10.40 16.00 16.70
C ASP A 47 -10.25 14.57 16.19
N TYR A 48 -9.03 14.17 15.80
CA TYR A 48 -8.74 12.79 15.37
C TYR A 48 -8.82 11.78 16.51
N HIS A 49 -8.65 12.21 17.76
CA HIS A 49 -8.87 11.35 18.92
C HIS A 49 -10.35 11.10 19.23
N LYS A 50 -11.26 11.92 18.69
CA LYS A 50 -12.71 11.80 18.87
C LYS A 50 -13.39 11.13 17.67
N ALA A 51 -12.87 11.37 16.47
CA ALA A 51 -13.40 10.85 15.22
C ALA A 51 -12.83 9.45 14.89
N ARG A 52 -13.54 8.70 14.05
CA ARG A 52 -13.00 7.49 13.39
C ARG A 52 -12.37 7.87 12.05
N GLY A 53 -11.38 8.75 12.13
CA GLY A 53 -10.75 9.37 10.96
C GLY A 53 -11.58 10.49 10.34
N LEU A 54 -10.88 11.41 9.67
CA LEU A 54 -11.45 12.50 8.86
C LEU A 54 -10.64 12.62 7.57
N ARG A 55 -11.32 12.81 6.44
CA ARG A 55 -10.68 12.96 5.13
C ARG A 55 -10.33 14.42 4.86
N TRP A 56 -9.05 14.70 4.67
CA TRP A 56 -8.57 16.03 4.33
C TRP A 56 -8.97 16.43 2.88
N PRO A 57 -9.08 17.74 2.57
CA PRO A 57 -8.94 18.86 3.49
C PRO A 57 -10.13 18.97 4.47
N VAL A 58 -9.83 19.15 5.76
CA VAL A 58 -10.81 19.43 6.81
C VAL A 58 -10.84 20.93 7.04
N VAL A 59 -11.85 21.61 6.50
CA VAL A 59 -12.00 23.07 6.57
C VAL A 59 -13.23 23.42 7.39
N ASN A 60 -13.08 24.32 8.37
CA ASN A 60 -14.15 24.69 9.30
C ASN A 60 -14.81 23.47 9.97
N GLY A 61 -14.01 22.45 10.31
CA GLY A 61 -14.48 21.21 10.95
C GLY A 61 -15.21 20.22 10.03
N LYS A 62 -15.32 20.50 8.73
CA LYS A 62 -15.98 19.63 7.74
C LYS A 62 -14.94 18.91 6.88
N GLU A 63 -14.99 17.58 6.84
CA GLU A 63 -14.16 16.79 5.93
C GLU A 63 -14.60 16.92 4.46
N THR A 64 -13.68 16.63 3.55
CA THR A 64 -13.93 16.70 2.10
C THR A 64 -13.98 15.31 1.50
N GLN A 65 -15.09 14.98 0.84
CA GLN A 65 -15.31 13.68 0.20
C GLN A 65 -14.80 13.64 -1.24
N TRP A 66 -15.02 14.72 -1.98
CA TRP A 66 -14.62 14.87 -3.37
C TRP A 66 -13.86 16.18 -3.53
N ARG A 67 -12.62 16.10 -3.99
CA ARG A 67 -11.78 17.26 -4.29
C ARG A 67 -12.02 17.76 -5.71
N TYR A 68 -11.71 19.03 -5.95
CA TYR A 68 -11.75 19.73 -7.24
C TYR A 68 -13.14 19.99 -7.82
N SER A 69 -14.23 19.59 -7.17
CA SER A 69 -15.60 19.87 -7.63
C SER A 69 -16.31 20.90 -6.75
N GLU A 70 -17.02 21.82 -7.42
CA GLU A 70 -17.83 22.85 -6.76
C GLU A 70 -18.87 22.24 -5.82
N GLY A 71 -19.08 22.88 -4.67
CA GLY A 71 -20.02 22.44 -3.63
C GLY A 71 -19.50 21.33 -2.72
N ASN A 72 -18.48 20.57 -3.15
CA ASN A 72 -17.88 19.49 -2.37
C ASN A 72 -16.53 19.88 -1.77
N ASP A 73 -15.70 20.58 -2.56
CA ASP A 73 -14.37 21.02 -2.16
C ASP A 73 -14.38 22.52 -1.81
N PRO A 74 -13.99 22.91 -0.57
CA PRO A 74 -13.98 24.31 -0.15
C PRO A 74 -12.98 25.19 -0.93
N TYR A 75 -12.03 24.60 -1.66
CA TYR A 75 -11.06 25.32 -2.49
C TYR A 75 -11.57 25.66 -3.89
N VAL A 76 -12.73 25.14 -4.30
CA VAL A 76 -13.35 25.42 -5.60
C VAL A 76 -14.34 26.56 -5.44
N LYS A 77 -14.20 27.61 -6.27
CA LYS A 77 -15.08 28.78 -6.16
C LYS A 77 -16.43 28.50 -6.81
N ALA A 78 -17.45 29.20 -6.33
CA ALA A 78 -18.78 29.14 -6.92
C ALA A 78 -18.75 29.56 -8.41
N GLY A 79 -19.44 28.81 -9.25
CA GLY A 79 -19.51 29.01 -10.70
C GLY A 79 -18.33 28.43 -11.51
N GLU A 80 -17.36 27.77 -10.88
CA GLU A 80 -16.26 27.12 -11.61
C GLU A 80 -16.61 25.69 -12.08
N GLY A 81 -17.57 25.03 -11.43
CA GLY A 81 -17.92 23.61 -11.65
C GLY A 81 -16.81 22.66 -11.19
N TYR A 82 -15.62 22.79 -11.79
CA TYR A 82 -14.40 22.10 -11.42
C TYR A 82 -13.18 23.03 -11.45
N LYS A 83 -12.25 22.80 -10.52
CA LYS A 83 -10.94 23.46 -10.54
C LYS A 83 -9.85 22.55 -10.00
N PHE A 84 -8.89 22.20 -10.85
CA PHE A 84 -7.71 21.44 -10.49
C PHE A 84 -6.61 22.40 -10.01
N TYR A 85 -6.84 23.05 -8.86
CA TYR A 85 -6.00 24.12 -8.30
C TYR A 85 -4.55 23.74 -7.98
N GLY A 86 -4.17 22.47 -8.13
CA GLY A 86 -2.75 22.05 -8.14
C GLY A 86 -2.00 22.51 -9.40
N LYS A 87 -2.70 22.90 -10.46
CA LYS A 87 -2.13 23.52 -11.67
C LYS A 87 -2.40 25.02 -11.67
N PRO A 88 -1.43 25.88 -12.09
CA PRO A 88 -1.61 27.33 -12.08
C PRO A 88 -2.84 27.83 -12.87
N ASP A 89 -3.23 27.14 -13.93
CA ASP A 89 -4.38 27.47 -14.78
C ASP A 89 -5.69 26.77 -14.36
N GLY A 90 -5.64 25.95 -13.30
CA GLY A 90 -6.79 25.22 -12.76
C GLY A 90 -7.29 24.06 -13.64
N LYS A 91 -6.54 23.65 -14.66
CA LYS A 91 -6.97 22.60 -15.62
C LYS A 91 -6.24 21.29 -15.38
N ALA A 92 -6.98 20.18 -15.51
CA ALA A 92 -6.36 18.87 -15.63
C ALA A 92 -5.64 18.74 -16.97
N VAL A 93 -4.58 17.94 -17.01
CA VAL A 93 -3.79 17.74 -18.23
C VAL A 93 -4.12 16.37 -18.81
N ILE A 94 -4.55 16.36 -20.08
CA ILE A 94 -4.67 15.13 -20.87
C ILE A 94 -3.32 14.89 -21.54
N PHE A 95 -2.75 13.70 -21.34
CA PHE A 95 -1.47 13.31 -21.93
C PHE A 95 -1.68 12.28 -23.05
N ALA A 96 -1.01 12.49 -24.18
CA ALA A 96 -0.85 11.47 -25.22
C ALA A 96 0.49 10.77 -25.01
N LEU A 97 0.48 9.61 -24.34
CA LEU A 97 1.68 8.82 -24.05
C LEU A 97 1.63 7.52 -24.87
N PRO A 98 2.71 7.16 -25.60
CA PRO A 98 2.76 5.93 -26.36
C PRO A 98 2.92 4.70 -25.43
N PHE A 99 2.73 3.51 -26.00
CA PHE A 99 3.17 2.27 -25.38
C PHE A 99 4.69 2.17 -25.39
N GLU A 100 5.28 1.78 -24.26
CA GLU A 100 6.66 1.33 -24.14
C GLU A 100 6.68 -0.07 -23.50
N PRO A 101 7.52 -0.99 -23.97
CA PRO A 101 7.57 -2.35 -23.45
C PRO A 101 8.17 -2.41 -22.04
N ALA A 102 7.99 -3.55 -21.36
CA ALA A 102 8.68 -3.80 -20.09
C ALA A 102 10.20 -3.77 -20.29
N ALA A 103 10.93 -3.32 -19.25
CA ALA A 103 12.39 -3.25 -19.28
C ALA A 103 13.05 -4.63 -19.52
N GLU A 104 12.40 -5.71 -19.08
CA GLU A 104 12.84 -7.08 -19.29
C GLU A 104 11.62 -7.96 -19.58
N ALA A 105 11.46 -8.34 -20.85
CA ALA A 105 10.46 -9.31 -21.28
C ALA A 105 11.07 -10.72 -21.32
N PRO A 106 10.23 -11.78 -21.25
CA PRO A 106 10.67 -13.15 -21.48
C PRO A 106 11.39 -13.30 -22.82
N ASP A 107 12.40 -14.14 -22.82
CA ASP A 107 13.13 -14.55 -24.02
C ASP A 107 13.31 -16.08 -24.02
N GLU A 108 14.19 -16.59 -24.88
CA GLU A 108 14.40 -18.04 -25.01
C GLU A 108 15.03 -18.68 -23.76
N GLU A 109 15.76 -17.91 -22.94
CA GLU A 109 16.41 -18.40 -21.71
C GLU A 109 15.49 -18.23 -20.48
N TYR A 110 14.81 -17.09 -20.38
CA TYR A 110 13.87 -16.76 -19.31
C TYR A 110 12.45 -16.69 -19.88
N ASP A 111 11.85 -17.86 -20.10
CA ASP A 111 10.67 -18.03 -20.96
C ASP A 111 9.30 -17.78 -20.27
N LEU A 112 9.31 -17.26 -19.04
CA LEU A 112 8.12 -16.96 -18.26
C LEU A 112 8.13 -15.53 -17.72
N TRP A 113 6.98 -14.87 -17.75
CA TRP A 113 6.75 -13.67 -16.95
C TRP A 113 6.69 -14.03 -15.47
N LEU A 114 7.38 -13.25 -14.62
CA LEU A 114 7.20 -13.30 -13.18
C LEU A 114 6.43 -12.06 -12.71
N SER A 115 5.34 -12.28 -11.98
CA SER A 115 4.65 -11.24 -11.22
C SER A 115 4.70 -11.57 -9.72
N THR A 116 4.84 -10.56 -8.87
CA THR A 116 4.88 -10.75 -7.41
C THR A 116 3.80 -9.92 -6.72
N GLY A 117 3.45 -10.31 -5.49
CA GLY A 117 2.45 -9.56 -4.73
C GLY A 117 2.13 -10.15 -3.36
N ARG A 118 0.89 -9.92 -2.92
CA ARG A 118 0.41 -10.28 -1.58
C ARG A 118 -0.61 -11.41 -1.64
N VAL A 119 -0.76 -12.08 -0.51
CA VAL A 119 -1.94 -12.91 -0.21
C VAL A 119 -2.74 -12.27 0.91
N LEU A 120 -3.99 -12.67 1.06
CA LEU A 120 -4.94 -12.04 1.97
C LEU A 120 -4.46 -12.07 3.43
N GLU A 121 -3.88 -13.20 3.85
CA GLU A 121 -3.55 -13.52 5.22
C GLU A 121 -2.27 -12.81 5.70
N HIS A 122 -1.43 -12.35 4.78
CA HIS A 122 -0.10 -11.86 5.09
C HIS A 122 0.14 -10.42 4.67
N TRP A 123 0.60 -9.65 5.65
CA TRP A 123 1.04 -8.28 5.45
C TRP A 123 2.52 -8.21 5.08
N HIS A 124 2.78 -7.76 3.86
CA HIS A 124 4.13 -7.49 3.34
C HIS A 124 5.07 -8.68 3.59
N THR A 125 6.23 -8.49 4.22
CA THR A 125 7.25 -9.52 4.51
C THR A 125 6.85 -10.50 5.62
N GLY A 126 5.58 -10.47 6.05
CA GLY A 126 5.03 -11.39 7.03
C GLY A 126 5.58 -11.24 8.44
N SER A 127 6.42 -10.23 8.72
CA SER A 127 7.08 -10.06 10.02
C SER A 127 6.11 -9.92 11.19
N MET A 128 4.89 -9.43 10.97
CA MET A 128 3.85 -9.43 12.01
C MET A 128 2.92 -10.64 11.84
N THR A 129 2.31 -10.77 10.67
CA THR A 129 1.23 -11.72 10.42
C THR A 129 1.65 -13.19 10.47
N ARG A 130 2.89 -13.55 10.11
CA ARG A 130 3.38 -14.93 10.26
C ARG A 130 3.64 -15.32 11.72
N ARG A 131 3.68 -14.35 12.63
CA ARG A 131 3.76 -14.60 14.09
C ARG A 131 2.38 -14.81 14.72
N VAL A 132 1.30 -14.63 13.96
CA VAL A 132 -0.07 -14.96 14.38
C VAL A 132 -0.35 -16.41 13.97
N PRO A 133 -0.58 -17.35 14.91
CA PRO A 133 -0.68 -18.77 14.60
C PRO A 133 -1.74 -19.13 13.56
N GLU A 134 -2.92 -18.48 13.61
CA GLU A 134 -4.04 -18.73 12.70
C GLU A 134 -3.70 -18.29 11.28
N LEU A 135 -3.08 -17.11 11.12
CA LEU A 135 -2.69 -16.57 9.81
C LEU A 135 -1.57 -17.39 9.19
N HIS A 136 -0.56 -17.76 9.99
CA HIS A 136 0.51 -18.64 9.53
C HIS A 136 -0.03 -20.00 9.09
N ARG A 137 -0.94 -20.62 9.85
CA ARG A 137 -1.55 -21.90 9.45
C ARG A 137 -2.41 -21.80 8.19
N ALA A 138 -3.05 -20.65 7.96
CA ALA A 138 -3.89 -20.44 6.79
C ALA A 138 -3.08 -20.34 5.48
N PHE A 139 -1.86 -19.80 5.52
CA PHE A 139 -0.94 -19.76 4.38
C PHE A 139 0.54 -19.89 4.84
N PRO A 140 1.05 -21.09 5.12
CA PRO A 140 2.30 -21.25 5.87
C PRO A 140 3.58 -20.85 5.14
N GLU A 141 3.63 -21.11 3.83
CA GLU A 141 4.82 -20.94 2.99
C GLU A 141 4.41 -20.28 1.67
N ALA A 142 5.30 -19.50 1.06
CA ALA A 142 5.07 -18.99 -0.29
C ALA A 142 5.09 -20.14 -1.30
N VAL A 143 4.26 -20.02 -2.34
CA VAL A 143 4.14 -20.99 -3.43
C VAL A 143 4.24 -20.29 -4.79
N LEU A 144 4.71 -21.01 -5.80
CA LEU A 144 4.72 -20.57 -7.19
C LEU A 144 3.40 -20.98 -7.85
N PHE A 145 2.51 -20.00 -8.05
CA PHE A 145 1.30 -20.22 -8.83
C PHE A 145 1.68 -20.28 -10.32
N ILE A 146 1.34 -21.39 -10.98
CA ILE A 146 1.69 -21.66 -12.37
C ILE A 146 0.52 -22.32 -13.09
N HIS A 147 0.37 -22.02 -14.39
CA HIS A 147 -0.66 -22.64 -15.21
C HIS A 147 -0.43 -24.18 -15.29
N PRO A 148 -1.47 -25.03 -15.23
CA PRO A 148 -1.32 -26.48 -15.25
C PRO A 148 -0.57 -27.03 -16.49
N LEU A 149 -0.73 -26.41 -17.65
CA LEU A 149 -0.03 -26.80 -18.87
C LEU A 149 1.45 -26.39 -18.88
N ASP A 150 1.83 -25.26 -18.27
CA ASP A 150 3.23 -24.86 -18.16
C ASP A 150 3.98 -25.80 -17.21
N ALA A 151 3.33 -26.16 -16.09
CA ALA A 151 3.84 -27.17 -15.17
C ALA A 151 4.01 -28.52 -15.87
N LYS A 152 2.99 -28.98 -16.62
CA LYS A 152 3.05 -30.24 -17.38
C LYS A 152 4.16 -30.23 -18.44
N ALA A 153 4.34 -29.14 -19.16
CA ALA A 153 5.40 -28.99 -20.16
C ALA A 153 6.81 -29.04 -19.57
N ARG A 154 6.95 -28.76 -18.26
CA ARG A 154 8.20 -28.79 -17.49
C ARG A 154 8.34 -30.03 -16.59
N ASP A 155 7.47 -31.04 -16.77
CA ASP A 155 7.41 -32.24 -15.93
C ASP A 155 7.26 -31.95 -14.42
N LEU A 156 6.55 -30.87 -14.09
CA LEU A 156 6.25 -30.47 -12.71
C LEU A 156 4.83 -30.85 -12.32
N ARG A 157 4.67 -31.29 -11.08
CA ARG A 157 3.38 -31.56 -10.44
C ARG A 157 3.16 -30.61 -9.26
N ARG A 158 1.90 -30.47 -8.87
CA ARG A 158 1.54 -29.70 -7.68
C ARG A 158 2.24 -30.26 -6.44
N GLY A 159 2.90 -29.40 -5.68
CA GLY A 159 3.65 -29.75 -4.48
C GLY A 159 5.13 -30.03 -4.71
N ASP A 160 5.58 -30.12 -5.97
CA ASP A 160 7.00 -30.30 -6.27
C ASP A 160 7.78 -29.04 -5.87
N LYS A 161 9.03 -29.24 -5.41
CA LYS A 161 9.99 -28.15 -5.22
C LYS A 161 10.48 -27.68 -6.59
N VAL A 162 10.48 -26.38 -6.81
CA VAL A 162 10.94 -25.77 -8.05
C VAL A 162 11.90 -24.63 -7.73
N LYS A 163 12.99 -24.53 -8.50
CA LYS A 163 13.88 -23.37 -8.46
C LYS A 163 13.39 -22.35 -9.47
N VAL A 164 13.11 -21.14 -9.02
CA VAL A 164 12.76 -19.99 -9.86
C VAL A 164 14.05 -19.18 -10.04
N VAL A 165 14.48 -19.00 -11.29
CA VAL A 165 15.75 -18.34 -11.62
C VAL A 165 15.48 -17.13 -12.51
N SER A 166 16.16 -16.02 -12.21
CA SER A 166 16.25 -14.85 -13.08
C SER A 166 17.72 -14.53 -13.36
N ARG A 167 17.99 -13.57 -14.26
CA ARG A 167 19.33 -13.03 -14.51
C ARG A 167 20.04 -12.52 -13.24
N ARG A 168 19.30 -12.26 -12.16
CA ARG A 168 19.78 -11.60 -10.92
C ARG A 168 19.90 -12.53 -9.72
N GLY A 169 19.32 -13.72 -9.75
CA GLY A 169 19.26 -14.59 -8.58
C GLY A 169 18.22 -15.69 -8.69
N GLU A 170 18.12 -16.49 -7.64
CA GLU A 170 17.29 -17.69 -7.60
C GLU A 170 16.67 -17.93 -6.22
N VAL A 171 15.50 -18.58 -6.19
CA VAL A 171 14.80 -19.04 -4.98
C VAL A 171 14.22 -20.43 -5.19
N ILE A 172 14.01 -21.19 -4.11
CA ILE A 172 13.30 -22.47 -4.15
C ILE A 172 11.90 -22.28 -3.57
N SER A 173 10.88 -22.68 -4.33
CA SER A 173 9.47 -22.59 -3.94
C SER A 173 8.73 -23.91 -4.18
N ILE A 174 7.42 -23.91 -3.96
CA ILE A 174 6.53 -25.06 -4.12
C ILE A 174 5.54 -24.78 -5.26
N VAL A 175 5.37 -25.72 -6.18
CA VAL A 175 4.44 -25.59 -7.32
C VAL A 175 2.98 -25.65 -6.86
N GLU A 176 2.18 -24.65 -7.22
CA GLU A 176 0.73 -24.60 -6.99
C GLU A 176 -0.03 -24.39 -8.31
N THR A 177 -0.78 -25.40 -8.77
CA THR A 177 -1.54 -25.39 -10.03
C THR A 177 -3.06 -25.29 -9.84
N ARG A 178 -3.55 -25.32 -8.60
CA ARG A 178 -5.00 -25.37 -8.26
C ARG A 178 -5.41 -24.35 -7.21
N GLY A 179 -4.51 -23.43 -6.84
CA GLY A 179 -4.74 -22.43 -5.82
C GLY A 179 -5.61 -21.25 -6.28
N ARG A 180 -5.66 -20.21 -5.46
CA ARG A 180 -6.52 -19.03 -5.66
C ARG A 180 -6.12 -18.15 -6.85
N ASN A 181 -4.84 -18.13 -7.22
CA ASN A 181 -4.36 -17.46 -8.43
C ASN A 181 -4.25 -18.47 -9.57
N ARG A 182 -4.80 -18.13 -10.74
CA ARG A 182 -4.77 -18.96 -11.95
C ARG A 182 -4.18 -18.15 -13.10
N PRO A 183 -2.84 -18.03 -13.18
CA PRO A 183 -2.22 -17.26 -14.25
C PRO A 183 -2.45 -17.91 -15.62
N PRO A 184 -2.43 -17.13 -16.72
CA PRO A 184 -2.38 -17.69 -18.07
C PRO A 184 -1.06 -18.45 -18.31
N GLN A 185 -1.00 -19.26 -19.37
CA GLN A 185 0.28 -19.86 -19.81
C GLN A 185 1.31 -18.76 -20.13
N GLY A 186 2.57 -19.01 -19.80
CA GLY A 186 3.67 -18.05 -19.98
C GLY A 186 3.85 -17.07 -18.83
N LEU A 187 3.08 -17.18 -17.74
CA LEU A 187 3.18 -16.32 -16.56
C LEU A 187 3.09 -17.12 -15.27
N VAL A 188 3.96 -16.78 -14.31
CA VAL A 188 3.93 -17.28 -12.94
C VAL A 188 3.75 -16.15 -11.93
N TYR A 189 3.13 -16.47 -10.81
CA TYR A 189 2.94 -15.54 -9.70
C TYR A 189 3.50 -16.09 -8.39
N MET A 190 4.22 -15.25 -7.65
CA MET A 190 4.81 -15.64 -6.37
C MET A 190 4.62 -14.54 -5.31
N PRO A 191 4.03 -14.83 -4.14
CA PRO A 191 3.88 -13.84 -3.09
C PRO A 191 5.19 -13.66 -2.29
N PHE A 192 5.45 -12.45 -1.78
CA PHE A 192 6.74 -12.11 -1.13
C PHE A 192 6.71 -12.09 0.41
N PHE A 193 5.73 -12.74 1.04
CA PHE A 193 5.59 -12.69 2.50
C PHE A 193 6.55 -13.61 3.26
N ASP A 194 7.10 -14.62 2.60
CA ASP A 194 7.89 -15.66 3.25
C ASP A 194 9.38 -15.28 3.25
N ALA A 195 9.91 -14.92 4.41
CA ALA A 195 11.32 -14.58 4.59
C ALA A 195 12.31 -15.73 4.28
N ALA A 196 11.84 -16.98 4.14
CA ALA A 196 12.66 -18.09 3.66
C ALA A 196 12.81 -18.09 2.12
N GLN A 197 11.99 -17.31 1.41
CA GLN A 197 11.93 -17.21 -0.05
C GLN A 197 11.96 -15.73 -0.45
N LEU A 198 13.16 -15.14 -0.49
CA LEU A 198 13.35 -13.74 -0.86
C LEU A 198 13.39 -13.59 -2.39
N VAL A 199 12.22 -13.33 -2.98
CA VAL A 199 12.00 -13.05 -4.41
C VAL A 199 12.40 -11.63 -4.77
#